data_AF-A0A7W0JFC4-F1
#
_entry.id   AF-A0A7W0JFC4-F1
#
_cell.length_a   1.000
_cell.length_b   1.000
_cell.length_c   1.000
_cell.angle_alpha   90.00
_cell.angle_beta   90.00
_cell.angle_gamma   90.00
#
_symmetry.space_group_name_H-M   'P 1'
#
loop_
_entity.id
_entity.type
_entity.pdbx_description
1 polymer ?
#
loop_
_entity_poly.entity_id
_entity_poly.type
_entity_poly.pdbx_seq_one_letter_code
_entity_poly.pdbx_strand_id
1 'polypeptide(L)'
;MRRMMRLADGPSMRGAGDHALSIPRAGDVWARPGMSVTFRAELMPGRSTPERTFRVARVLGSLRVLVEGIAGEHTATEFDLRK
;
A
#
# COMPACT_ATOMS: atom_id res chain seq x y z
N MET A 1 57.01 31.68 2.30
CA MET A 1 56.24 32.65 1.49
C MET A 1 54.88 32.01 1.12
N ARG A 2 53.80 32.63 1.62
CA ARG A 2 52.39 32.63 1.17
C ARG A 2 51.81 31.38 0.51
N ARG A 3 51.08 30.56 1.29
CA ARG A 3 50.03 29.66 0.79
C ARG A 3 48.75 30.49 0.66
N MET A 4 48.39 30.86 -0.58
CA MET A 4 47.20 31.63 -0.88
C MET A 4 45.94 30.76 -0.92
N MET A 5 44.89 31.32 -0.31
CA MET A 5 43.48 31.30 -0.70
C MET A 5 42.66 30.02 -0.56
N ARG A 6 41.94 30.01 0.57
CA ARG A 6 40.56 29.53 0.72
C ARG A 6 39.63 30.46 -0.07
N LEU A 7 38.84 29.91 -0.99
CA LEU A 7 37.64 30.50 -1.61
C LEU A 7 36.54 29.46 -1.40
N ALA A 8 35.61 29.66 -0.47
CA ALA A 8 34.43 30.52 -0.54
C ALA A 8 33.19 29.62 -0.74
N ASP A 9 32.31 29.77 0.23
CA ASP A 9 30.99 29.18 0.39
C ASP A 9 30.08 29.56 -0.81
N GLY A 10 29.39 28.58 -1.37
CA GLY A 10 28.36 28.79 -2.38
C GLY A 10 27.09 28.06 -1.97
N PRO A 11 26.03 28.75 -1.53
CA PRO A 11 24.78 28.11 -1.16
C PRO A 11 23.88 27.90 -2.39
N SER A 12 23.23 26.74 -2.37
CA SER A 12 21.85 26.52 -2.81
C SER A 12 21.50 26.73 -4.29
N MET A 13 21.39 25.61 -5.01
CA MET A 13 20.33 25.39 -6.00
C MET A 13 19.83 23.95 -5.84
N ARG A 14 19.03 23.68 -4.79
CA ARG A 14 18.17 22.48 -4.80
C ARG A 14 17.01 22.78 -5.72
N GLY A 15 17.08 22.20 -6.91
CA GLY A 15 16.02 22.21 -7.91
C GLY A 15 14.69 21.83 -7.28
N ALA A 16 13.71 22.68 -7.58
CA ALA A 16 12.31 22.46 -7.37
C ALA A 16 11.85 21.12 -7.94
N GLY A 17 10.89 20.51 -7.22
CA GLY A 17 9.76 19.86 -7.87
C GLY A 17 10.02 18.50 -8.49
N ASP A 18 10.19 17.49 -7.64
CA ASP A 18 9.79 16.14 -7.99
C ASP A 18 8.74 15.67 -6.98
N HIS A 19 7.52 16.21 -7.12
CA HIS A 19 6.30 15.52 -6.68
C HIS A 19 5.99 14.37 -7.65
N ALA A 20 7.00 13.58 -8.04
CA ALA A 20 6.75 12.24 -8.53
C ALA A 20 5.97 11.54 -7.44
N LEU A 21 4.69 11.34 -7.74
CA LEU A 21 3.80 10.34 -7.19
C LEU A 21 4.62 9.35 -6.36
N SER A 22 4.57 9.52 -5.03
CA SER A 22 5.23 8.58 -4.12
C SER A 22 4.67 7.20 -4.45
N ILE A 23 5.43 6.42 -5.22
CA ILE A 23 5.10 5.04 -5.50
C ILE A 23 5.01 4.40 -4.12
N PRO A 24 3.85 3.84 -3.71
CA PRO A 24 3.74 3.23 -2.40
C PRO A 24 4.88 2.22 -2.26
N ARG A 25 5.75 2.46 -1.29
CA ARG A 25 6.91 1.59 -1.02
C ARG A 25 6.37 0.16 -0.88
N ALA A 26 7.03 -0.79 -1.54
CA ALA A 26 6.65 -2.20 -1.64
C ALA A 26 6.60 -2.97 -0.29
N GLY A 27 6.54 -2.27 0.85
CA GLY A 27 6.49 -2.83 2.20
C GLY A 27 5.15 -2.72 2.93
N ASP A 28 4.15 -2.00 2.41
CA ASP A 28 2.88 -1.73 3.16
C ASP A 28 1.60 -2.09 2.38
N VAL A 29 1.73 -2.84 1.28
CA VAL A 29 0.58 -3.31 0.52
C VAL A 29 0.15 -4.68 1.06
N TRP A 30 -0.86 -4.70 1.93
CA TRP A 30 -1.36 -5.88 2.65
C TRP A 30 -2.05 -6.94 1.76
N ALA A 31 -2.35 -6.60 0.51
CA ALA A 31 -3.05 -7.46 -0.44
C ALA A 31 -2.51 -7.32 -1.85
N ARG A 32 -2.57 -8.38 -2.66
CA ARG A 32 -2.15 -8.36 -4.07
C ARG A 32 -3.21 -9.08 -4.92
N PRO A 33 -3.41 -8.72 -6.19
CA PRO A 33 -4.30 -9.48 -7.07
C PRO A 33 -3.97 -10.98 -7.06
N GLY A 34 -4.99 -11.83 -6.99
CA GLY A 34 -4.88 -13.28 -6.85
C GLY A 34 -4.66 -13.80 -5.42
N MET A 35 -4.33 -12.94 -4.45
CA MET A 35 -4.18 -13.33 -3.04
C MET A 35 -5.54 -13.75 -2.46
N SER A 36 -5.55 -14.84 -1.70
CA SER A 36 -6.74 -15.23 -0.93
C SER A 36 -6.84 -14.43 0.36
N VAL A 37 -8.00 -13.87 0.64
CA VAL A 37 -8.33 -13.12 1.85
C VAL A 37 -9.61 -13.68 2.43
N THR A 38 -9.68 -13.80 3.75
CA THR A 38 -10.84 -14.40 4.43
C THR A 38 -11.55 -13.34 5.24
N PHE A 39 -12.83 -13.08 4.97
CA PHE A 39 -13.62 -12.15 5.77
C PHE A 39 -13.78 -12.65 7.21
N ARG A 40 -13.76 -11.69 8.12
CA ARG A 40 -14.09 -11.87 9.54
C ARG A 40 -15.47 -12.50 9.72
N ALA A 41 -15.59 -13.37 10.72
CA ALA A 41 -16.81 -14.17 10.94
C ALA A 41 -18.03 -13.30 11.26
N GLU A 42 -17.80 -12.22 11.99
CA GLU A 42 -18.78 -11.21 12.37
C GLU A 42 -19.34 -10.43 11.19
N LEU A 43 -18.61 -10.34 10.07
CA LEU A 43 -19.07 -9.64 8.85
C LEU A 43 -19.88 -10.56 7.94
N MET A 44 -19.71 -11.88 8.06
CA MET A 44 -20.42 -12.88 7.26
C MET A 44 -20.89 -14.03 8.16
N PRO A 45 -21.88 -13.77 9.05
CA PRO A 45 -22.37 -14.77 9.99
C PRO A 45 -23.01 -15.96 9.27
N GLY A 46 -22.95 -17.13 9.90
CA GLY A 46 -23.50 -18.38 9.34
C GLY A 46 -22.72 -18.96 8.16
N ARG A 47 -21.62 -18.31 7.72
CA ARG A 47 -20.74 -18.83 6.67
C ARG A 47 -19.47 -19.45 7.26
N SER A 48 -19.11 -20.59 6.72
CA SER A 48 -17.86 -21.29 7.03
C SER A 48 -16.64 -20.52 6.49
N THR A 49 -15.46 -20.81 7.01
CA THR A 49 -14.19 -20.21 6.54
C THR A 49 -14.05 -20.23 5.01
N PRO A 50 -14.20 -21.37 4.30
CA PRO A 50 -14.04 -21.39 2.84
C PRO A 50 -15.08 -20.52 2.11
N GLU A 51 -16.30 -20.39 2.64
CA GLU A 51 -17.35 -19.52 2.07
C GLU A 51 -17.11 -18.03 2.33
N ARG A 52 -16.16 -17.71 3.22
CA ARG A 52 -15.69 -16.34 3.51
C ARG A 52 -14.34 -16.03 2.88
N THR A 53 -13.71 -16.99 2.20
CA THR A 53 -12.42 -16.81 1.54
C THR A 53 -12.63 -16.45 0.07
N PHE A 54 -12.09 -15.30 -0.33
CA PHE A 54 -12.19 -14.78 -1.69
C PHE A 54 -10.81 -14.42 -2.23
N ARG A 55 -10.70 -14.34 -3.55
CA ARG A 55 -9.49 -13.84 -4.22
C ARG A 55 -9.59 -12.33 -4.43
N VAL A 56 -8.50 -11.63 -4.18
CA VAL A 56 -8.36 -10.21 -4.53
C VAL A 56 -8.35 -10.08 -6.05
N ALA A 57 -9.32 -9.36 -6.60
CA ALA A 57 -9.37 -9.05 -8.02
C ALA A 57 -8.45 -7.86 -8.35
N ARG A 58 -8.49 -6.81 -7.52
CA ARG A 58 -7.73 -5.57 -7.73
C ARG A 58 -7.43 -4.87 -6.41
N VAL A 59 -6.25 -4.24 -6.33
CA VAL A 59 -5.90 -3.29 -5.28
C VAL A 59 -6.05 -1.89 -5.82
N LEU A 60 -6.75 -1.03 -5.10
CA LEU A 60 -7.00 0.36 -5.46
C LEU A 60 -5.90 1.27 -4.91
N GLY A 61 -5.74 2.46 -5.48
CA GLY A 61 -4.76 3.46 -5.01
C GLY A 61 -4.99 3.92 -3.57
N SER A 62 -6.18 3.65 -3.01
CA SER A 62 -6.59 3.92 -1.63
C SER A 62 -6.22 2.82 -0.63
N LEU A 63 -5.50 1.76 -1.05
CA LEU A 63 -5.22 0.53 -0.28
C LEU A 63 -6.46 -0.33 0.03
N ARG A 64 -7.62 0.01 -0.54
CA ARG A 64 -8.80 -0.85 -0.58
C ARG A 64 -8.65 -1.92 -1.66
N VAL A 65 -9.41 -3.00 -1.51
CA VAL A 65 -9.43 -4.12 -2.47
C VAL A 65 -10.82 -4.38 -3.00
N LEU A 66 -10.87 -4.80 -4.26
CA LEU A 66 -12.01 -5.49 -4.83
C LEU A 66 -11.72 -6.99 -4.76
N VAL A 67 -12.70 -7.79 -4.38
CA VAL A 67 -12.60 -9.25 -4.34
C VAL A 67 -13.53 -9.89 -5.38
N GLU A 68 -13.21 -11.10 -5.82
CA GLU A 68 -14.04 -11.85 -6.74
C GLU A 68 -15.37 -12.26 -6.07
N GLY A 69 -16.49 -12.12 -6.77
CA GLY A 69 -17.80 -12.63 -6.33
C GLY A 69 -18.53 -11.80 -5.25
N ILE A 70 -17.94 -10.72 -4.76
CA ILE A 70 -18.59 -9.76 -3.84
C ILE A 70 -18.45 -8.34 -4.38
N ALA A 71 -19.54 -7.60 -4.37
CA ALA A 71 -19.55 -6.20 -4.76
C ALA A 71 -19.10 -5.29 -3.61
N GLY A 72 -18.40 -4.21 -3.96
CA GLY A 72 -17.95 -3.20 -3.00
C GLY A 72 -16.43 -3.16 -2.83
N GLU A 73 -15.97 -2.11 -2.17
CA GLU A 73 -14.56 -1.92 -1.81
C GLU A 73 -14.33 -2.33 -0.35
N HIS A 74 -13.30 -3.13 -0.12
CA HIS A 74 -13.01 -3.66 1.20
C HIS A 74 -11.66 -3.19 1.73
N THR A 75 -11.58 -3.07 3.04
CA THR A 75 -10.43 -2.64 3.81
C THR A 75 -9.77 -3.83 4.51
N ALA A 76 -8.47 -3.72 4.83
CA ALA A 76 -7.73 -4.78 5.52
C ALA A 76 -8.41 -5.28 6.81
N THR A 77 -9.07 -4.38 7.53
CA THR A 77 -9.71 -4.65 8.84
C THR A 77 -10.93 -5.56 8.77
N GLU A 78 -11.48 -5.77 7.57
CA GLU A 78 -12.58 -6.69 7.33
C GLU A 78 -12.12 -8.15 7.22
N PHE A 79 -10.81 -8.39 7.09
CA PHE A 79 -10.25 -9.71 6.84
C PHE A 79 -9.47 -10.25 8.04
N ASP A 80 -9.49 -11.57 8.21
CA ASP A 80 -8.59 -12.32 9.10
C ASP A 80 -7.24 -12.48 8.39
N LEU A 81 -6.44 -11.42 8.42
CA LEU A 81 -5.07 -11.43 7.89
C LEU A 81 -4.17 -12.04 8.97
N ARG A 82 -4.07 -13.36 8.96
CA ARG A 82 -3.04 -14.03 9.78
C ARG A 82 -1.68 -13.51 9.34
N LYS A 83 -0.96 -12.89 10.29
CA LYS A 83 0.39 -12.35 10.10
C LYS A 83 1.41 -13.47 9.94
#